data_AF-A0A918URX2-F1
#
_entry.id   AF-A0A918URX2-F1
#
_cell.length_a   1.000
_cell.length_b   1.000
_cell.length_c   1.000
_cell.angle_alpha   90.00
_cell.angle_beta   90.00
_cell.angle_gamma   90.00
#
_symmetry.space_group_name_H-M   'P 1'
#
loop_
_entity.id
_entity.type
_entity.pdbx_description
1 polymer ?
#
loop_
_entity_poly.entity_id
_entity_poly.type
_entity_poly.pdbx_seq_one_letter_code
_entity_poly.pdbx_strand_id
1 'polypeptide(L)'
;MLMEANRARMDQAEPDRAEAVVWRNRALTLFDRVAVPVAVCDVHGAVLLANPAMAAECGTAPGRLRGRDVLELFSPREAGQVARIAQALRLRHRSRYQVAVRWRGPGGAERHGELTADPVSDSADATPTLLVMLRVLGERTPCAEPPVRVAPVQARILALLAGGATTAQAARTTGLTTDGVTYHLRRLSVRWGAANRTELVARAYALGILAPGTWPPAPAVTEADTEQVVGPARPGEVRARR
;
A
#
# COMPACT_ATOMS: atom_id res chain seq x y z
N MET A 1 52.50 -32.19 -20.27
CA MET A 1 52.12 -31.95 -18.86
C MET A 1 51.17 -30.76 -18.63
N LEU A 2 51.48 -29.50 -19.00
CA LEU A 2 50.53 -28.39 -18.76
C LEU A 2 49.21 -28.47 -19.57
N MET A 3 49.23 -29.08 -20.77
CA MET A 3 48.03 -29.25 -21.61
C MET A 3 47.09 -30.38 -21.12
N GLU A 4 47.62 -31.43 -20.50
CA GLU A 4 46.79 -32.54 -20.00
C GLU A 4 46.04 -32.18 -18.72
N ALA A 5 46.67 -31.38 -17.84
CA ALA A 5 46.02 -30.87 -16.63
C ALA A 5 44.87 -29.88 -16.95
N ASN A 6 44.96 -29.15 -18.06
CA ASN A 6 43.90 -28.23 -18.51
C ASN A 6 42.74 -28.98 -19.18
N ARG A 7 43.05 -30.05 -19.92
CA ARG A 7 42.04 -30.93 -20.55
C ARG A 7 41.21 -31.68 -19.50
N ALA A 8 41.83 -32.22 -18.46
CA ALA A 8 41.11 -32.87 -17.36
C ALA A 8 40.26 -31.90 -16.52
N ARG A 9 40.67 -30.64 -16.36
CA ARG A 9 39.84 -29.59 -15.72
C ARG A 9 38.68 -29.12 -16.60
N MET A 10 38.84 -29.11 -17.92
CA MET A 10 37.73 -28.81 -18.86
C MET A 10 36.72 -29.97 -18.91
N ASP A 11 37.18 -31.22 -18.94
CA ASP A 11 36.32 -32.42 -18.95
C ASP A 11 35.57 -32.63 -17.62
N GLN A 12 36.04 -32.08 -16.49
CA GLN A 12 35.29 -32.04 -15.22
C GLN A 12 34.36 -30.82 -15.11
N ALA A 13 34.67 -29.71 -15.77
CA ALA A 13 33.82 -28.51 -15.79
C ALA A 13 32.56 -28.67 -16.67
N GLU A 14 32.60 -29.53 -17.68
CA GLU A 14 31.43 -29.86 -18.53
C GLU A 14 30.33 -30.68 -17.83
N PRO A 15 30.62 -31.78 -17.10
CA PRO A 15 29.60 -32.53 -16.36
C PRO A 15 29.00 -31.71 -15.21
N ASP A 16 29.79 -30.91 -14.49
CA ASP A 16 29.28 -29.99 -13.45
C ASP A 16 28.34 -28.94 -14.04
N ARG A 17 28.65 -28.41 -15.24
CA ARG A 17 27.76 -27.48 -15.96
C ARG A 17 26.48 -28.16 -16.45
N ALA A 18 26.59 -29.36 -17.01
CA ALA A 18 25.43 -30.11 -17.47
C ALA A 18 24.48 -30.44 -16.31
N GLU A 19 25.02 -30.88 -15.17
CA GLU A 19 24.24 -31.16 -13.96
C GLU A 19 23.61 -29.88 -13.38
N ALA A 20 24.35 -28.77 -13.33
CA ALA A 20 23.81 -27.46 -12.91
C ALA A 20 22.67 -26.99 -13.82
N VAL A 21 22.77 -27.20 -15.13
CA VAL A 21 21.70 -26.88 -16.11
C VAL A 21 20.47 -27.77 -15.87
N VAL A 22 20.66 -29.07 -15.63
CA VAL A 22 19.56 -29.99 -15.32
C VAL A 22 18.84 -29.58 -14.04
N TRP A 23 19.58 -29.27 -12.97
CA TRP A 23 18.99 -28.80 -11.71
C TRP A 23 18.29 -27.47 -11.84
N ARG A 24 18.87 -26.52 -12.58
CA ARG A 24 18.22 -25.24 -12.90
C ARG A 24 16.90 -25.45 -13.62
N ASN A 25 16.87 -26.29 -14.66
CA ASN A 25 15.65 -26.56 -15.43
C ASN A 25 14.58 -27.25 -14.58
N ARG A 26 14.99 -28.19 -13.71
CA ARG A 26 14.08 -28.84 -12.75
C ARG A 26 13.53 -27.86 -11.73
N ALA A 27 14.37 -27.00 -11.15
CA ALA A 27 13.96 -25.99 -10.19
C ALA A 27 12.96 -24.99 -10.81
N LEU A 28 13.21 -24.52 -12.04
CA LEU A 28 12.28 -23.66 -12.77
C LEU A 28 10.95 -24.37 -13.06
N THR A 29 10.99 -25.66 -13.45
CA THR A 29 9.78 -26.44 -13.69
C THR A 29 8.94 -26.60 -12.42
N LEU A 30 9.59 -26.82 -11.27
CA LEU A 30 8.90 -26.89 -9.98
C LEU A 30 8.33 -25.53 -9.60
N PHE A 31 9.13 -24.47 -9.69
CA PHE A 31 8.71 -23.10 -9.41
C PHE A 31 7.47 -22.68 -10.20
N ASP A 32 7.42 -23.02 -11.50
CA ASP A 32 6.29 -22.68 -12.37
C ASP A 32 5.00 -23.47 -12.06
N ARG A 33 5.12 -24.67 -11.47
CA ARG A 33 3.98 -25.53 -11.11
C ARG A 33 3.44 -25.28 -9.71
N VAL A 34 4.16 -24.57 -8.86
CA VAL A 34 3.70 -24.24 -7.50
C VAL A 34 2.49 -23.31 -7.59
N ALA A 35 1.35 -23.75 -7.04
CA ALA A 35 0.10 -23.00 -7.01
C ALA A 35 0.10 -21.83 -6.01
N VAL A 36 1.13 -21.72 -5.18
CA VAL A 36 1.33 -20.59 -4.28
C VAL A 36 1.95 -19.43 -5.06
N PRO A 37 1.45 -18.19 -4.95
CA PRO A 37 2.11 -17.02 -5.51
C PRO A 37 3.51 -16.80 -4.91
N VAL A 38 4.57 -16.99 -5.72
CA VAL A 38 5.96 -16.85 -5.30
C VAL A 38 6.76 -15.97 -6.28
N ALA A 39 7.60 -15.09 -5.74
CA ALA A 39 8.60 -14.33 -6.47
C ALA A 39 9.97 -14.43 -5.79
N VAL A 40 11.04 -14.39 -6.59
CA VAL A 40 12.41 -14.19 -6.11
C VAL A 40 12.78 -12.75 -6.43
N CYS A 41 13.20 -12.01 -5.41
CA CYS A 41 13.62 -10.62 -5.53
C CYS A 41 15.09 -10.45 -5.15
N ASP A 42 15.70 -9.35 -5.56
CA ASP A 42 16.97 -8.93 -4.98
C ASP A 42 16.79 -8.32 -3.58
N VAL A 43 17.89 -7.89 -2.96
CA VAL A 43 17.89 -7.23 -1.64
C VAL A 43 17.13 -5.90 -1.61
N HIS A 44 16.91 -5.29 -2.77
CA HIS A 44 16.20 -4.02 -2.90
C HIS A 44 14.71 -4.22 -3.17
N GLY A 45 14.25 -5.46 -3.36
CA GLY A 45 12.85 -5.78 -3.63
C GLY A 45 12.51 -5.82 -5.12
N ALA A 46 13.49 -5.70 -6.02
CA ALA A 46 13.26 -5.85 -7.45
C ALA A 46 13.06 -7.32 -7.81
N VAL A 47 11.96 -7.63 -8.51
CA VAL A 47 11.61 -8.99 -8.89
C VAL A 47 12.59 -9.52 -9.93
N LEU A 48 13.29 -10.60 -9.60
CA LEU A 48 14.17 -11.35 -10.51
C LEU A 48 13.38 -12.42 -11.27
N LEU A 49 12.53 -13.15 -10.55
CA LEU A 49 11.66 -14.23 -11.06
C LEU A 49 10.31 -14.16 -10.37
N ALA A 50 9.23 -14.48 -11.09
CA ALA A 50 7.90 -14.63 -10.52
C ALA A 50 7.23 -15.84 -11.16
N ASN A 51 6.55 -16.66 -10.38
CA ASN A 51 5.88 -17.84 -10.93
C ASN A 51 4.53 -17.44 -11.55
N PRO A 52 3.89 -18.33 -12.33
CA PRO A 52 2.60 -18.07 -12.93
C PRO A 52 1.51 -17.71 -11.92
N ALA A 53 1.54 -18.28 -10.71
CA ALA A 53 0.59 -17.95 -9.65
C ALA A 53 0.73 -16.48 -9.19
N MET A 54 1.95 -15.98 -9.01
CA MET A 54 2.21 -14.58 -8.68
C MET A 54 1.78 -13.63 -9.80
N ALA A 55 2.06 -14.04 -11.05
CA ALA A 55 1.67 -13.26 -12.22
C ALA A 55 0.15 -13.17 -12.38
N ALA A 56 -0.57 -14.26 -12.09
CA ALA A 56 -2.03 -14.30 -12.09
C ALA A 56 -2.64 -13.33 -11.07
N GLU A 57 -2.06 -13.23 -9.86
CA GLU A 57 -2.50 -12.26 -8.84
C GLU A 57 -2.35 -10.81 -9.28
N CYS A 58 -1.34 -10.51 -10.09
CA CYS A 58 -1.13 -9.19 -10.68
C CYS A 58 -1.88 -8.97 -12.01
N GLY A 59 -2.62 -9.97 -12.49
CA GLY A 59 -3.28 -9.93 -13.80
C GLY A 59 -2.33 -9.72 -14.98
N THR A 60 -1.10 -10.23 -14.89
CA THR A 60 -0.06 -10.01 -15.91
C THR A 60 0.74 -11.27 -16.23
N ALA A 61 1.69 -11.17 -17.15
CA ALA A 61 2.59 -12.26 -17.49
C ALA A 61 3.84 -12.23 -16.59
N PRO A 62 4.43 -13.39 -16.20
CA PRO A 62 5.63 -13.45 -15.34
C PRO A 62 6.77 -12.54 -15.79
N GLY A 63 7.03 -12.48 -17.11
CA GLY A 63 8.09 -11.64 -17.67
C GLY A 63 7.89 -10.13 -17.50
N ARG A 64 6.64 -9.67 -17.28
CA ARG A 64 6.34 -8.25 -17.02
C ARG A 64 6.54 -7.84 -15.56
N LEU A 65 6.65 -8.81 -14.65
CA LEU A 65 6.97 -8.54 -13.26
C LEU A 65 8.46 -8.32 -13.04
N ARG A 66 9.31 -8.88 -13.91
CA ARG A 66 10.77 -8.79 -13.79
C ARG A 66 11.23 -7.32 -13.78
N GLY A 67 12.07 -6.97 -12.80
CA GLY A 67 12.63 -5.65 -12.58
C GLY A 67 11.69 -4.65 -11.87
N ARG A 68 10.44 -5.02 -11.60
CA ARG A 68 9.52 -4.17 -10.83
C ARG A 68 9.78 -4.33 -9.34
N ASP A 69 9.53 -3.27 -8.58
CA ASP A 69 9.55 -3.32 -7.13
C ASP A 69 8.31 -4.07 -6.62
N VAL A 70 8.54 -5.10 -5.82
CA VAL A 70 7.47 -5.93 -5.24
C VAL A 70 6.52 -5.12 -4.34
N LEU A 71 7.00 -4.06 -3.69
CA LEU A 71 6.19 -3.20 -2.83
C LEU A 71 5.36 -2.16 -3.61
N GLU A 72 5.75 -1.85 -4.84
CA GLU A 72 4.90 -1.10 -5.77
C GLU A 72 3.73 -1.96 -6.25
N LEU A 73 3.97 -3.25 -6.49
CA LEU A 73 2.94 -4.22 -6.87
C LEU A 73 2.00 -4.54 -5.71
N PHE A 74 2.57 -4.69 -4.50
CA PHE A 74 1.88 -5.07 -3.27
C PHE A 74 2.08 -4.01 -2.21
N SER A 75 1.23 -2.99 -2.24
CA SER A 75 1.34 -1.82 -1.37
C SER A 75 1.09 -2.18 0.11
N PRO A 76 2.03 -1.88 1.01
CA PRO A 76 1.87 -2.08 2.45
C PRO A 76 0.71 -1.25 3.00
N ARG A 77 -0.02 -1.79 3.98
CA ARG A 77 -1.10 -1.05 4.66
C ARG A 77 -0.61 0.04 5.62
N GLU A 78 0.63 -0.07 6.09
CA GLU A 78 1.26 0.88 7.02
C GLU A 78 2.66 1.27 6.52
N ALA A 79 2.87 2.57 6.22
CA ALA A 79 4.14 3.08 5.71
C ALA A 79 5.35 2.79 6.64
N GLY A 80 5.12 2.68 7.96
CA GLY A 80 6.15 2.40 8.96
C GLY A 80 6.57 0.94 9.11
N GLN A 81 5.91 -0.01 8.46
CA GLN A 81 6.31 -1.44 8.50
C GLN A 81 7.48 -1.74 7.57
N VAL A 82 7.53 -1.11 6.38
CA VAL A 82 8.59 -1.33 5.39
C VAL A 82 9.96 -0.91 5.91
N ALA A 83 10.04 0.28 6.51
CA ALA A 83 11.31 0.81 7.05
C ALA A 83 11.87 -0.07 8.18
N ARG A 84 11.01 -0.60 9.06
CA ARG A 84 11.41 -1.52 10.14
C ARG A 84 11.93 -2.85 9.61
N ILE A 85 11.33 -3.38 8.54
CA ILE A 85 11.74 -4.64 7.93
C ILE A 85 13.01 -4.48 7.11
N ALA A 86 13.15 -3.39 6.33
CA ALA A 86 14.39 -3.05 5.65
C ALA A 86 15.56 -2.88 6.64
N GLN A 87 15.30 -2.29 7.81
CA GLN A 87 16.28 -2.17 8.88
C GLN A 87 16.60 -3.52 9.54
N ALA A 88 15.63 -4.41 9.69
CA ALA A 88 15.82 -5.74 10.26
C ALA A 88 16.53 -6.73 9.30
N LEU A 89 16.25 -6.64 8.00
CA LEU A 89 16.97 -7.37 6.94
C LEU A 89 18.46 -6.96 6.90
N ARG A 90 18.76 -5.67 7.12
CA ARG A 90 20.14 -5.16 7.25
C ARG A 90 20.88 -5.71 8.47
N LEU A 91 20.15 -6.13 9.52
CA LEU A 91 20.72 -6.68 10.76
C LEU A 91 20.89 -8.22 10.72
N ARG A 92 20.85 -8.84 9.53
CA ARG A 92 21.07 -10.28 9.26
C ARG A 92 20.28 -11.26 10.14
N HIS A 93 19.09 -10.89 10.60
CA HIS A 93 18.21 -11.87 11.25
C HIS A 93 17.58 -12.78 10.21
N ARG A 94 17.77 -14.11 10.35
CA ARG A 94 17.11 -15.15 9.52
C ARG A 94 15.63 -15.33 9.91
N SER A 95 14.97 -14.28 10.35
CA SER A 95 13.58 -14.34 10.80
C SER A 95 12.67 -13.96 9.64
N ARG A 96 11.75 -14.85 9.30
CA ARG A 96 10.70 -14.63 8.30
C ARG A 96 9.92 -13.34 8.58
N TYR A 97 9.82 -12.44 7.60
CA TYR A 97 9.11 -11.16 7.76
C TYR A 97 7.76 -11.20 7.05
N GLN A 98 6.68 -10.84 7.74
CA GLN A 98 5.33 -10.79 7.19
C GLN A 98 4.79 -9.36 7.17
N VAL A 99 4.26 -8.93 6.02
CA VAL A 99 3.70 -7.60 5.79
C VAL A 99 2.27 -7.71 5.28
N ALA A 100 1.35 -6.97 5.89
CA ALA A 100 0.00 -6.86 5.36
C ALA A 100 -0.01 -5.96 4.13
N VAL A 101 -0.39 -6.50 2.97
CA VAL A 101 -0.36 -5.81 1.67
C VAL A 101 -1.73 -5.74 1.02
N ARG A 102 -1.87 -4.78 0.11
CA ARG A 102 -3.00 -4.61 -0.81
C ARG A 102 -2.49 -4.52 -2.24
N TRP A 103 -3.24 -5.05 -3.19
CA TRP A 103 -2.94 -4.93 -4.61
C TRP A 103 -4.23 -4.92 -5.42
N ARG A 104 -4.12 -4.55 -6.69
CA ARG A 104 -5.23 -4.67 -7.65
C ARG A 104 -5.08 -6.00 -8.37
N GLY A 105 -6.08 -6.86 -8.21
CA GLY A 105 -6.18 -8.13 -8.92
C GLY A 105 -6.61 -7.95 -10.39
N PRO A 106 -6.61 -9.04 -11.17
CA PRO A 106 -7.15 -9.04 -12.53
C PRO A 106 -8.62 -8.55 -12.52
N GLY A 107 -8.95 -7.58 -13.36
CA GLY A 107 -10.28 -6.95 -13.40
C GLY A 107 -10.46 -5.75 -12.47
N GLY A 108 -9.40 -5.31 -11.77
CA GLY A 108 -9.41 -4.07 -10.98
C GLY A 108 -9.97 -4.21 -9.56
N ALA A 109 -10.34 -5.42 -9.14
CA ALA A 109 -10.74 -5.68 -7.76
C ALA A 109 -9.57 -5.44 -6.79
N GLU A 110 -9.82 -4.77 -5.67
CA GLU A 110 -8.80 -4.59 -4.65
C GLU A 110 -8.70 -5.87 -3.82
N ARG A 111 -7.52 -6.47 -3.75
CA ARG A 111 -7.25 -7.67 -2.94
C ARG A 111 -6.38 -7.30 -1.75
N HIS A 112 -6.46 -8.10 -0.69
CA HIS A 112 -5.58 -7.95 0.47
C HIS A 112 -5.06 -9.29 0.96
N GLY A 113 -3.89 -9.24 1.59
CA GLY A 113 -3.15 -10.44 1.94
C GLY A 113 -1.92 -10.16 2.78
N GLU A 114 -1.12 -11.21 2.96
CA GLU A 114 0.17 -11.17 3.66
C GLU A 114 1.29 -11.49 2.68
N LEU A 115 2.28 -10.60 2.60
CA LEU A 115 3.50 -10.80 1.86
C LEU A 115 4.60 -11.22 2.83
N THR A 116 5.17 -12.39 2.60
CA THR A 116 6.23 -12.96 3.42
C THR A 116 7.54 -12.87 2.66
N ALA A 117 8.59 -12.32 3.27
CA ALA A 117 9.94 -12.25 2.68
C ALA A 117 10.94 -13.04 3.51
N ASP A 118 11.57 -14.03 2.87
CA ASP A 118 12.58 -14.92 3.45
C ASP A 118 13.92 -14.72 2.71
N PRO A 119 15.00 -14.30 3.38
CA PRO A 119 16.30 -14.19 2.74
C PRO A 119 16.88 -15.58 2.46
N VAL A 120 17.17 -15.84 1.18
CA VAL A 120 17.87 -17.02 0.68
C VAL A 120 19.28 -16.63 0.31
N SER A 121 20.28 -17.32 0.86
CA SER A 121 21.69 -17.07 0.54
C SER A 121 22.27 -18.30 -0.13
N ASP A 122 22.83 -18.14 -1.33
CA ASP A 122 23.53 -19.20 -2.07
C ASP A 122 24.94 -19.47 -1.49
N SER A 123 25.53 -18.49 -0.80
CA SER A 123 26.77 -18.61 -0.03
C SER A 123 26.90 -17.45 0.96
N ALA A 124 27.80 -17.54 1.94
CA ALA A 124 27.97 -16.54 3.00
C ALA A 124 28.42 -15.15 2.49
N ASP A 125 29.00 -15.09 1.29
CA ASP A 125 29.51 -13.87 0.63
C ASP A 125 28.61 -13.35 -0.51
N ALA A 126 27.56 -14.08 -0.88
CA ALA A 126 26.63 -13.62 -1.92
C ALA A 126 25.62 -12.62 -1.36
N THR A 127 25.27 -11.61 -2.16
CA THR A 127 24.15 -10.70 -1.88
C THR A 127 22.87 -11.54 -1.75
N PRO A 128 22.19 -11.56 -0.59
CA PRO A 128 21.09 -12.50 -0.36
C PRO A 128 19.91 -12.18 -1.27
N THR A 129 19.35 -13.18 -1.94
CA THR A 129 18.08 -13.00 -2.65
C THR A 129 16.92 -13.14 -1.67
N LEU A 130 15.79 -12.52 -1.96
CA LEU A 130 14.60 -12.62 -1.13
C LEU A 130 13.59 -13.55 -1.82
N LEU A 131 13.22 -14.64 -1.16
CA LEU A 131 12.06 -15.44 -1.54
C LEU A 131 10.82 -14.77 -0.96
N VAL A 132 9.93 -14.32 -1.84
CA VAL A 132 8.71 -13.62 -1.49
C VAL A 132 7.51 -14.52 -1.79
N MET A 133 6.66 -14.73 -0.80
CA MET A 133 5.43 -15.49 -0.92
C MET A 133 4.22 -14.62 -0.58
N LEU A 134 3.17 -14.68 -1.39
CA LEU A 134 1.92 -13.95 -1.13
C LEU A 134 0.83 -14.92 -0.70
N ARG A 135 0.23 -14.63 0.46
CA ARG A 135 -0.97 -15.29 0.95
C ARG A 135 -2.16 -14.37 0.77
N VAL A 136 -3.07 -14.74 -0.12
CA VAL A 136 -4.33 -14.00 -0.34
C VAL A 136 -5.28 -14.27 0.83
N LEU A 137 -5.71 -13.22 1.51
CA LEU A 137 -6.64 -13.32 2.65
C LEU A 137 -8.08 -12.99 2.24
N GLY A 138 -8.27 -12.22 1.16
CA GLY A 138 -9.60 -11.91 0.66
C GLY A 138 -9.60 -10.92 -0.49
N GLU A 139 -10.74 -10.86 -1.17
CA GLU A 139 -11.05 -9.86 -2.19
C GLU A 139 -12.00 -8.81 -1.60
N ARG A 140 -11.68 -7.54 -1.82
CA ARG A 140 -12.66 -6.47 -1.72
C ARG A 140 -13.14 -6.17 -3.11
N THR A 141 -14.37 -6.56 -3.41
CA THR A 141 -15.10 -5.94 -4.50
C THR A 141 -15.13 -4.44 -4.21
N PRO A 142 -14.58 -3.57 -5.08
CA PRO A 142 -14.71 -2.14 -4.90
C PRO A 142 -16.18 -1.82 -5.16
N CYS A 143 -17.00 -1.92 -4.12
CA CYS A 143 -18.17 -1.08 -4.04
C CYS A 143 -17.61 0.33 -3.82
N ALA A 144 -17.22 0.97 -4.92
CA ALA A 144 -17.01 2.40 -4.96
C ALA A 144 -18.41 3.03 -4.82
N GLU A 145 -19.00 2.92 -3.63
CA GLU A 145 -20.00 3.89 -3.23
C GLU A 145 -19.31 5.25 -3.36
N PRO A 146 -19.90 6.19 -4.12
CA PRO A 146 -19.31 7.50 -4.29
C PRO A 146 -18.97 8.06 -2.91
N PRO A 147 -17.79 8.69 -2.74
CA PRO A 147 -17.34 9.15 -1.44
C PRO A 147 -18.45 9.98 -0.82
N VAL A 148 -18.94 9.58 0.36
CA VAL A 148 -20.03 10.29 1.02
C VAL A 148 -19.57 11.71 1.25
N ARG A 149 -20.13 12.66 0.50
CA ARG A 149 -19.81 14.08 0.65
C ARG A 149 -20.77 14.72 1.66
N VAL A 150 -20.20 15.55 2.53
CA VAL A 150 -20.97 16.45 3.40
C VAL A 150 -20.53 17.88 3.12
N ALA A 151 -21.42 18.85 3.37
CA ALA A 151 -21.00 20.24 3.30
C ALA A 151 -19.92 20.52 4.36
N PRO A 152 -18.95 21.42 4.11
CA PRO A 152 -17.88 21.73 5.08
C PRO A 152 -18.42 22.09 6.47
N VAL A 153 -19.53 22.81 6.53
CA VAL A 153 -20.22 23.16 7.78
C VAL A 153 -20.72 21.92 8.54
N GLN A 154 -21.23 20.90 7.83
CA GLN A 154 -21.69 19.65 8.43
C GLN A 154 -20.51 18.84 8.99
N ALA A 155 -19.38 18.79 8.27
CA ALA A 155 -18.17 18.14 8.77
C ALA A 155 -17.64 18.85 10.03
N ARG A 156 -17.66 20.19 10.04
CA ARG A 156 -17.23 20.98 11.20
C ARG A 156 -18.15 20.77 12.41
N ILE A 157 -19.47 20.72 12.20
CA ILE A 157 -20.43 20.37 13.24
C ILE A 157 -20.11 18.99 13.81
N LEU A 158 -19.95 17.95 12.97
CA LEU A 158 -19.62 16.58 13.38
C LEU A 158 -18.32 16.51 14.19
N ALA A 159 -17.28 17.24 13.79
CA ALA A 159 -16.02 17.32 14.52
C ALA A 159 -16.21 17.92 15.93
N LEU A 160 -17.01 18.98 16.05
CA LEU A 160 -17.34 19.58 17.34
C LEU A 160 -18.14 18.62 18.24
N LEU A 161 -19.10 17.88 17.69
CA LEU A 161 -19.83 16.87 18.45
C LEU A 161 -18.94 15.73 18.92
N ALA A 162 -18.01 15.27 18.07
CA ALA A 162 -17.05 14.22 18.38
C ALA A 162 -16.07 14.66 19.48
N GLY A 163 -15.74 15.96 19.53
CA GLY A 163 -14.97 16.56 20.62
C GLY A 163 -15.78 16.82 21.90
N GLY A 164 -17.07 16.47 21.94
CA GLY A 164 -17.94 16.60 23.11
C GLY A 164 -18.72 17.92 23.21
N ALA A 165 -18.69 18.79 22.19
CA ALA A 165 -19.39 20.07 22.25
C ALA A 165 -20.91 19.91 22.31
N THR A 166 -21.61 20.70 23.11
CA THR A 166 -23.08 20.80 23.06
C THR A 166 -23.56 21.43 21.75
N THR A 167 -24.84 21.26 21.40
CA THR A 167 -25.42 21.92 20.21
C THR A 167 -25.28 23.44 20.27
N ALA A 168 -25.43 24.03 21.45
CA ALA A 168 -25.21 25.45 21.68
C ALA A 168 -23.75 25.88 21.47
N GLN A 169 -22.77 25.07 21.92
CA GLN A 169 -21.35 25.34 21.66
C GLN A 169 -21.02 25.19 20.17
N ALA A 170 -21.58 24.18 19.50
CA ALA A 170 -21.39 23.98 18.07
C ALA A 170 -21.98 25.14 17.26
N ALA A 171 -23.17 25.63 17.63
CA ALA A 171 -23.82 26.78 17.02
C ALA A 171 -22.93 28.03 17.10
N ARG A 172 -22.46 28.38 18.31
CA ARG A 172 -21.54 29.50 18.51
C ARG A 172 -20.26 29.38 17.70
N THR A 173 -19.66 28.19 17.65
CA THR A 173 -18.38 27.96 16.97
C THR A 173 -18.51 27.97 15.44
N THR A 174 -19.68 27.63 14.91
CA THR A 174 -19.94 27.56 13.46
C THR A 174 -20.65 28.80 12.91
N GLY A 175 -21.02 29.76 13.76
CA GLY A 175 -21.79 30.94 13.37
C GLY A 175 -23.25 30.61 12.97
N LEU A 176 -23.77 29.47 13.41
CA LEU A 176 -25.15 29.02 13.14
C LEU A 176 -26.05 29.26 14.34
N THR A 177 -27.36 29.18 14.12
CA THR A 177 -28.35 29.07 15.21
C THR A 177 -28.36 27.65 15.78
N THR A 178 -28.76 27.50 17.04
CA THR A 178 -28.92 26.17 17.69
C THR A 178 -29.90 25.29 16.91
N ASP A 179 -30.97 25.88 16.37
CA ASP A 179 -31.93 25.16 15.53
C ASP A 179 -31.34 24.75 14.19
N GLY A 180 -30.49 25.60 13.59
CA GLY A 180 -29.75 25.27 12.36
C GLY A 180 -28.81 24.08 12.56
N VAL A 181 -28.09 24.04 13.68
CA VAL A 181 -27.25 22.87 14.04
C VAL A 181 -28.12 21.62 14.22
N THR A 182 -29.23 21.73 14.95
CA THR A 182 -30.16 20.61 15.19
C THR A 182 -30.75 20.08 13.89
N TYR A 183 -31.12 20.98 12.98
CA TYR A 183 -31.60 20.64 11.64
C TYR A 183 -30.56 19.85 10.84
N HIS A 184 -29.31 20.33 10.79
CA HIS A 184 -28.24 19.61 10.09
C HIS A 184 -28.01 18.22 10.66
N LEU A 185 -28.03 18.08 12.00
CA LEU A 185 -27.84 16.80 12.66
C LEU A 185 -28.95 15.81 12.36
N ARG A 186 -30.21 16.25 12.44
CA ARG A 186 -31.35 15.42 12.09
C ARG A 186 -31.26 14.94 10.64
N ARG A 187 -30.90 15.82 9.71
CA ARG A 187 -30.74 15.47 8.30
C ARG A 187 -29.62 14.45 8.09
N LEU A 188 -28.50 14.59 8.79
CA LEU A 188 -27.39 13.63 8.73
C LEU A 188 -27.79 12.28 9.34
N SER A 189 -28.49 12.28 10.49
CA SER A 189 -28.99 11.06 11.12
C SER A 189 -29.93 10.28 10.21
N VAL A 190 -30.89 10.95 9.56
CA VAL A 190 -31.80 10.30 8.59
C VAL A 190 -31.03 9.77 7.39
N ARG A 191 -30.12 10.58 6.82
CA ARG A 191 -29.34 10.18 5.64
C ARG A 191 -28.42 8.98 5.90
N TRP A 192 -27.89 8.86 7.12
CA TRP A 192 -26.94 7.81 7.48
C TRP A 192 -27.53 6.70 8.35
N GLY A 193 -28.85 6.74 8.60
CA GLY A 193 -29.53 5.76 9.44
C GLY A 193 -28.99 5.70 10.88
N ALA A 194 -28.55 6.82 11.45
CA ALA A 194 -28.05 6.87 12.81
C ALA A 194 -29.21 7.03 13.80
N ALA A 195 -29.37 6.08 14.73
CA ALA A 195 -30.43 6.09 15.74
C ALA A 195 -30.16 7.10 16.86
N ASN A 196 -28.90 7.44 17.12
CA ASN A 196 -28.52 8.40 18.14
C ASN A 196 -27.27 9.19 17.77
N ARG A 197 -26.94 10.19 18.58
CA ARG A 197 -25.82 11.11 18.37
C ARG A 197 -24.46 10.38 18.38
N THR A 198 -24.28 9.38 19.23
CA THR A 198 -23.03 8.61 19.31
C THR A 198 -22.83 7.78 18.05
N GLU A 199 -23.89 7.12 17.59
CA GLU A 199 -23.87 6.38 16.33
C GLU A 199 -23.63 7.31 15.13
N LEU A 200 -24.18 8.52 15.15
CA LEU A 200 -23.93 9.52 14.12
C LEU A 200 -22.43 9.87 14.04
N VAL A 201 -21.77 10.06 15.18
CA VAL A 201 -20.32 10.31 15.25
C VAL A 201 -19.52 9.08 14.80
N ALA A 202 -19.90 7.89 15.25
CA ALA A 202 -19.24 6.64 14.83
C ALA A 202 -19.33 6.44 13.32
N ARG A 203 -20.51 6.69 12.71
CA ARG A 203 -20.70 6.66 11.26
C ARG A 203 -19.88 7.74 10.55
N ALA A 204 -19.74 8.93 11.12
CA ALA A 204 -18.88 9.97 10.53
C ALA A 204 -17.40 9.55 10.44
N TYR A 205 -16.88 8.81 11.43
CA TYR A 205 -15.55 8.20 11.34
C TYR A 205 -15.50 7.05 10.32
N ALA A 206 -16.48 6.14 10.36
CA ALA A 206 -16.53 5.00 9.45
C ALA A 206 -16.64 5.41 7.97
N LEU A 207 -17.35 6.50 7.69
CA LEU A 207 -17.52 7.08 6.36
C LEU A 207 -16.34 7.96 5.92
N GLY A 208 -15.30 8.12 6.76
CA GLY A 208 -14.15 8.94 6.44
C GLY A 208 -14.44 10.45 6.39
N ILE A 209 -15.51 10.91 7.04
CA ILE A 209 -15.80 12.36 7.18
C ILE A 209 -14.92 12.98 8.27
N LEU A 210 -14.62 12.20 9.32
CA LEU A 210 -13.71 12.59 10.40
C LEU A 210 -12.43 11.75 10.32
N ALA A 211 -11.28 12.39 10.60
CA ALA A 211 -9.98 11.73 10.58
C ALA A 211 -9.77 10.88 11.85
N PRO A 212 -9.60 9.54 11.75
CA PRO A 212 -9.26 8.71 12.90
C PRO A 212 -7.85 9.03 13.42
N GLY A 213 -7.61 8.83 14.72
CA GLY A 213 -6.29 9.05 15.33
C GLY A 213 -5.89 10.52 15.52
N THR A 214 -6.77 11.47 15.22
CA THR A 214 -6.51 12.91 15.41
C THR A 214 -7.32 13.46 16.58
N TRP A 215 -6.66 14.16 17.51
CA TRP A 215 -7.30 14.89 18.60
C TRP A 215 -6.77 16.32 18.71
N PRO A 216 -7.64 17.36 18.79
CA PRO A 216 -9.10 17.28 18.77
C PRO A 216 -9.65 16.77 17.41
N PRO A 217 -10.85 16.18 17.38
CA PRO A 217 -11.42 15.61 16.15
C PRO A 217 -11.51 16.66 15.04
N ALA A 218 -11.11 16.28 13.83
CA ALA A 218 -11.10 17.15 12.67
C ALA A 218 -11.75 16.47 11.46
N PRO A 219 -12.34 17.24 10.53
CA PRO A 219 -12.73 16.72 9.23
C PRO A 219 -11.54 16.05 8.52
N ALA A 220 -11.77 14.91 7.88
CA ALA A 220 -10.78 14.34 6.98
C ALA A 220 -10.69 15.26 5.75
N VAL A 221 -9.53 15.84 5.49
CA VAL A 221 -9.33 16.70 4.33
C VAL A 221 -9.38 15.79 3.10
N THR A 222 -10.45 15.85 2.30
CA THR A 222 -10.41 15.30 0.94
C THR A 222 -9.58 16.25 0.09
N GLU A 223 -8.48 15.76 -0.48
CA GLU A 223 -7.51 16.50 -1.31
C GLU A 223 -8.08 17.13 -2.61
N ALA A 224 -9.39 17.39 -2.69
CA ALA A 224 -10.05 17.92 -3.87
C ALA A 224 -10.15 19.46 -3.92
N ASP A 225 -9.80 20.19 -2.85
CA ASP A 225 -10.02 21.66 -2.77
C ASP A 225 -8.73 22.50 -2.65
N THR A 226 -7.54 21.95 -2.89
CA THR A 226 -6.27 22.71 -2.79
C THR A 226 -5.87 23.46 -4.06
N GLU A 227 -6.66 23.39 -5.13
CA GLU A 227 -6.32 24.00 -6.41
C GLU A 227 -7.24 25.18 -6.78
N GLN A 228 -7.32 26.20 -5.90
CA GLN A 228 -7.79 27.55 -6.28
C GLN A 228 -7.63 28.59 -5.16
N VAL A 229 -6.41 28.81 -4.67
CA VAL A 229 -6.04 30.13 -4.07
C VAL A 229 -4.60 30.47 -4.47
N VAL A 230 -4.40 30.79 -5.75
CA VAL A 230 -3.29 31.67 -6.17
C VAL A 230 -3.95 32.93 -6.74
N GLY A 231 -4.12 33.92 -5.86
CA GLY A 231 -4.39 35.29 -6.29
C GLY A 231 -3.20 35.84 -7.08
N PRO A 232 -3.42 36.74 -8.06
CA PRO A 232 -2.39 37.14 -8.99
C PRO A 232 -1.38 38.06 -8.29
N ALA A 233 -0.14 37.59 -8.15
CA ALA A 233 0.99 38.49 -7.90
C ALA A 233 1.33 39.20 -9.21
N ARG A 234 1.10 40.51 -9.28
CA ARG A 234 1.74 41.40 -10.26
C ARG A 234 3.08 41.88 -9.67
N PRO A 235 4.23 41.56 -10.28
CA PRO A 235 5.45 42.34 -10.12
C PRO A 235 5.50 43.42 -11.20
N GLY A 236 5.87 44.63 -10.80
CA GLY A 236 5.71 45.84 -11.61
C GLY A 236 6.87 46.19 -12.51
N GLU A 237 6.65 47.25 -13.28
CA GLU A 237 7.69 48.06 -13.89
C GLU A 237 7.37 49.54 -13.63
N VAL A 238 8.22 50.17 -12.81
CA VAL A 238 8.31 51.63 -12.69
C VAL A 238 9.75 52.02 -13.02
N ARG A 239 9.86 52.81 -14.10
CA ARG A 239 10.90 53.79 -14.46
C ARG A 239 12.33 53.31 -14.76
N ALA A 240 12.74 53.61 -16.00
CA ALA A 240 14.01 54.27 -16.25
C ALA A 240 13.76 55.70 -16.78
N ARG A 241 14.32 56.69 -16.08
CA ARG A 241 14.55 58.05 -16.60
C ARG A 241 15.88 58.05 -17.34
N ARG A 242 15.92 58.57 -18.55
CA ARG A 242 16.91 59.56 -19.01
C ARG A 242 16.46 60.14 -20.34
#